data_AF-A0A7U5XUY2-F1
#
_entry.id   AF-A0A7U5XUY2-F1
#
_cell.length_a   1.000
_cell.length_b   1.000
_cell.length_c   1.000
_cell.angle_alpha   90.00
_cell.angle_beta   90.00
_cell.angle_gamma   90.00
#
_symmetry.space_group_name_H-M   'P 1'
#
loop_
_entity.id
_entity.type
_entity.pdbx_description
1 polymer ?
#
loop_
_entity_poly.entity_id
_entity_poly.type
_entity_poly.pdbx_seq_one_letter_code
_entity_poly.pdbx_strand_id
1 'polypeptide(L)'
;MQIDIDDTTLTGFNIPAKAEVKKATQQFATDLVAEANRIEGSRNANAGPPEVVSSMVVEATLLVRRGLSQPRKKYGLKLMRICAAVLSLVVGFCYDATKLQDKTYMLIFVLVVALAIVSVTISTIKE
;
A
#
# COMPACT_ATOMS: atom_id res chain seq x y z
N MET A 1 5.28 -27.29 -5.15
CA MET A 1 4.15 -27.68 -4.29
C MET A 1 2.96 -27.92 -5.18
N GLN A 2 2.30 -29.08 -5.08
CA GLN A 2 1.12 -29.41 -5.85
C GLN A 2 -0.04 -29.56 -4.85
N ILE A 3 -1.07 -28.73 -4.99
CA ILE A 3 -2.28 -28.78 -4.16
C ILE A 3 -3.27 -29.64 -4.93
N ASP A 4 -3.52 -30.85 -4.44
CA ASP A 4 -4.50 -31.77 -5.00
C ASP A 4 -5.81 -31.66 -4.21
N ILE A 5 -6.93 -31.56 -4.91
CA ILE A 5 -8.27 -31.52 -4.32
C ILE A 5 -8.99 -32.74 -4.86
N ASP A 6 -9.38 -33.65 -3.97
CA ASP A 6 -10.09 -34.86 -4.37
C ASP A 6 -11.42 -34.52 -5.05
N ASP A 7 -11.59 -34.96 -6.29
CA ASP A 7 -12.79 -34.73 -7.11
C ASP A 7 -14.06 -35.32 -6.47
N THR A 8 -13.92 -36.28 -5.54
CA THR A 8 -15.06 -36.82 -4.78
C THR A 8 -15.73 -35.76 -3.89
N THR A 9 -14.96 -34.77 -3.42
CA THR A 9 -15.48 -33.64 -2.62
C THR A 9 -16.22 -32.59 -3.45
N LEU A 10 -16.08 -32.65 -4.79
CA LEU A 10 -16.73 -31.75 -5.74
C LEU A 10 -17.98 -32.39 -6.39
N THR A 11 -18.55 -33.42 -5.75
CA THR A 11 -19.80 -34.05 -6.15
C THR A 11 -20.95 -33.04 -6.02
N GLY A 12 -21.44 -32.55 -7.16
CA GLY A 12 -22.47 -31.49 -7.25
C GLY A 12 -21.98 -30.17 -7.87
N PHE A 13 -20.67 -30.01 -8.08
CA PHE A 13 -20.12 -28.87 -8.79
C PHE A 13 -20.20 -29.09 -10.30
N ASN A 14 -20.82 -28.15 -11.01
CA ASN A 14 -20.74 -28.14 -12.47
C ASN A 14 -19.31 -27.78 -12.93
N ILE A 15 -18.99 -28.04 -14.19
CA ILE A 15 -17.66 -27.76 -14.78
C ILE A 15 -17.17 -26.33 -14.48
N PRO A 16 -17.96 -25.25 -14.69
CA PRO A 16 -17.49 -23.90 -14.39
C PRO A 16 -17.27 -23.65 -12.89
N ALA A 17 -18.06 -24.25 -11.99
CA ALA A 17 -17.85 -24.11 -10.55
C ALA A 17 -16.55 -24.79 -10.10
N LYS A 18 -16.20 -25.95 -10.66
CA LYS A 18 -14.90 -26.59 -10.40
C LYS A 18 -13.74 -25.70 -10.85
N ALA A 19 -13.87 -25.05 -12.00
CA ALA A 19 -12.87 -24.10 -12.50
C ALA A 19 -12.72 -22.88 -11.56
N GLU A 20 -13.83 -22.33 -11.05
CA GLU A 20 -13.78 -21.19 -10.14
C GLU A 20 -13.21 -21.57 -8.76
N VAL A 21 -13.48 -22.77 -8.24
CA VAL A 21 -12.84 -23.28 -7.01
C VAL A 21 -11.32 -23.38 -7.18
N LYS A 22 -10.87 -23.93 -8.31
CA LYS A 22 -9.44 -24.00 -8.64
C LYS A 22 -8.81 -22.61 -8.67
N LYS A 23 -9.45 -21.66 -9.34
CA LYS A 23 -8.99 -20.27 -9.44
C LYS A 23 -8.96 -19.58 -8.08
N ALA A 24 -10.03 -19.72 -7.28
CA ALA A 24 -10.11 -19.15 -5.93
C ALA A 24 -9.02 -19.73 -5.01
N THR A 25 -8.74 -21.03 -5.12
CA THR A 25 -7.68 -21.69 -4.36
C THR A 25 -6.29 -21.20 -4.76
N GLN A 26 -6.04 -21.03 -6.06
CA GLN A 26 -4.80 -20.46 -6.56
C GLN A 26 -4.61 -19.00 -6.11
N GLN A 27 -5.69 -18.21 -6.12
CA GLN A 27 -5.67 -16.84 -5.63
C GLN A 27 -5.35 -16.80 -4.14
N PHE A 28 -6.05 -17.60 -3.33
CA PHE A 28 -5.82 -17.70 -1.89
C PHE A 28 -4.37 -18.13 -1.57
N ALA A 29 -3.83 -19.10 -2.29
CA ALA A 29 -2.44 -19.53 -2.12
C ALA A 29 -1.45 -18.40 -2.46
N THR A 30 -1.73 -17.63 -3.52
CA THR A 30 -0.92 -16.47 -3.93
C THR A 30 -0.95 -15.39 -2.86
N ASP A 31 -2.13 -15.07 -2.34
CA ASP A 31 -2.32 -14.06 -1.29
C ASP A 31 -1.67 -14.47 0.03
N LEU A 32 -1.77 -15.77 0.37
CA LEU A 32 -1.13 -16.35 1.55
C LEU A 32 0.39 -16.22 1.48
N VAL A 33 1.00 -16.58 0.34
CA VAL A 33 2.45 -16.45 0.14
C VAL A 33 2.88 -14.99 0.18
N ALA A 34 2.12 -14.09 -0.45
CA ALA A 34 2.42 -12.67 -0.44
C ALA A 34 2.40 -12.09 0.98
N GLU A 35 1.43 -12.50 1.80
CA GLU A 35 1.29 -12.04 3.17
C GLU A 35 2.34 -12.66 4.11
N ALA A 36 2.67 -13.94 3.93
CA ALA A 36 3.74 -14.59 4.69
C ALA A 36 5.10 -13.91 4.44
N ASN A 37 5.41 -13.59 3.17
CA ASN A 37 6.58 -12.79 2.81
C ASN A 37 6.54 -11.37 3.38
N ARG A 38 5.35 -10.76 3.48
CA ARG A 38 5.20 -9.43 4.09
C ARG A 38 5.49 -9.46 5.59
N ILE A 39 5.00 -10.48 6.30
CA ILE A 39 5.27 -10.67 7.73
C ILE A 39 6.76 -10.90 7.96
N GLU A 40 7.40 -11.73 7.14
CA GLU A 40 8.85 -11.94 7.17
C GLU A 40 9.58 -10.60 6.99
N GLY A 41 9.29 -9.85 5.93
CA GLY A 41 9.94 -8.57 5.67
C GLY A 41 9.68 -7.50 6.74
N SER A 42 8.59 -7.63 7.51
CA SER A 42 8.33 -6.74 8.66
C SER A 42 9.14 -7.11 9.90
N ARG A 43 9.53 -8.37 10.04
CA ARG A 43 10.29 -8.91 11.18
C ARG A 43 11.78 -9.01 10.92
N ASN A 44 12.19 -9.06 9.65
CA ASN A 44 13.59 -9.08 9.23
C ASN A 44 14.21 -7.68 9.28
N ALA A 45 14.44 -7.20 10.50
CA ALA A 45 15.03 -5.88 10.76
C ALA A 45 16.47 -5.72 10.21
N ASN A 46 17.18 -6.83 10.01
CA ASN A 46 18.57 -6.86 9.57
C ASN A 46 18.74 -7.07 8.06
N ALA A 47 17.64 -7.11 7.29
CA ALA A 47 17.65 -7.35 5.84
C ALA A 47 18.49 -8.60 5.43
N GLY A 48 18.47 -9.64 6.28
CA GLY A 48 19.12 -10.91 6.00
C GLY A 48 18.41 -11.69 4.88
N PRO A 49 18.92 -12.88 4.52
CA PRO A 49 18.25 -13.75 3.55
C PRO A 49 16.79 -14.01 3.99
N PRO A 50 15.81 -13.86 3.08
CA PRO A 50 14.41 -14.03 3.44
C PRO A 50 14.12 -15.48 3.84
N GLU A 51 13.60 -15.68 5.04
CA GLU A 51 13.24 -17.01 5.57
C GLU A 51 11.81 -17.00 6.14
N VAL A 52 10.88 -17.59 5.37
CA VAL A 52 9.48 -17.75 5.80
C VAL A 52 9.34 -19.04 6.59
N VAL A 53 9.12 -18.92 7.90
CA VAL A 53 8.89 -20.05 8.81
C VAL A 53 7.39 -20.40 8.94
N SER A 54 7.09 -21.60 9.44
CA SER A 54 5.72 -22.12 9.57
C SER A 54 4.78 -21.21 10.37
N SER A 55 5.26 -20.56 11.42
CA SER A 55 4.48 -19.61 12.22
C SER A 55 4.00 -18.40 11.42
N MET A 56 4.81 -17.91 10.49
CA MET A 56 4.44 -16.79 9.60
C MET A 56 3.34 -17.19 8.61
N VAL A 57 3.33 -18.45 8.15
CA VAL A 57 2.27 -18.97 7.26
C VAL A 57 0.95 -19.11 8.02
N VAL A 58 0.97 -19.56 9.28
CA VAL A 58 -0.22 -19.63 10.14
C VAL A 58 -0.80 -18.25 10.39
N GLU A 59 0.06 -17.27 10.70
CA GLU A 59 -0.36 -15.89 10.91
C GLU A 59 -0.91 -15.25 9.62
N ALA A 60 -0.23 -15.44 8.49
CA ALA A 60 -0.71 -15.00 7.18
C ALA A 60 -2.07 -15.63 6.83
N THR A 61 -2.27 -16.91 7.12
CA THR A 61 -3.56 -17.60 6.91
C THR A 61 -4.68 -16.92 7.68
N LEU A 62 -4.44 -16.56 8.94
CA LEU A 62 -5.41 -15.90 9.79
C LEU A 62 -5.74 -14.47 9.30
N LEU A 63 -4.74 -13.73 8.82
CA LEU A 63 -4.91 -12.38 8.27
C LEU A 63 -5.67 -12.39 6.93
N VAL A 64 -5.30 -13.28 6.01
CA VAL A 64 -5.98 -13.42 4.71
C VAL A 64 -7.44 -13.83 4.90
N ARG A 65 -7.72 -14.82 5.76
CA ARG A 65 -9.11 -15.27 6.03
C ARG A 65 -9.98 -14.20 6.69
N ARG A 66 -9.40 -13.34 7.53
CA ARG A 66 -10.14 -12.24 8.19
C ARG A 66 -10.31 -11.02 7.29
N GLY A 67 -9.77 -11.04 6.06
CA GLY A 67 -9.74 -9.87 5.18
C GLY A 67 -8.87 -8.73 5.73
N LEU A 68 -8.00 -9.02 6.69
CA LEU A 68 -7.10 -8.06 7.33
C LEU A 68 -5.71 -8.05 6.68
N SER A 69 -5.56 -8.71 5.52
CA SER A 69 -4.35 -8.62 4.71
C SER A 69 -4.06 -7.16 4.41
N GLN A 70 -2.94 -6.65 4.94
CA GLN A 70 -2.64 -5.23 4.83
C GLN A 70 -2.24 -4.91 3.38
N PRO A 71 -2.87 -3.90 2.75
CA PRO A 71 -2.47 -3.49 1.42
C PRO A 71 -1.01 -3.05 1.44
N ARG A 72 -0.23 -3.48 0.45
CA ARG A 72 1.15 -3.03 0.26
C ARG A 72 1.17 -1.50 0.29
N LYS A 73 1.97 -0.91 1.19
CA LYS A 73 2.12 0.55 1.27
C LYS A 73 2.52 1.07 -0.10
N LYS A 74 1.62 1.84 -0.74
CA LYS A 74 1.80 2.31 -2.11
C LYS A 74 2.97 3.30 -2.12
N TYR A 75 3.98 3.03 -2.95
CA TYR A 75 5.13 3.93 -3.17
C TYR A 75 4.72 5.38 -3.50
N GLY A 76 3.52 5.58 -4.06
CA GLY A 76 2.95 6.90 -4.31
C GLY A 76 2.83 7.78 -3.05
N LEU A 77 2.59 7.19 -1.87
CA LEU A 77 2.53 7.97 -0.63
C LEU A 77 3.90 8.53 -0.22
N LYS A 78 4.97 7.74 -0.43
CA LYS A 78 6.34 8.20 -0.18
C LYS A 78 6.71 9.36 -1.10
N LEU A 79 6.36 9.27 -2.38
CA LEU A 79 6.61 10.33 -3.36
C LEU A 79 5.84 11.60 -3.01
N MET A 80 4.56 11.48 -2.64
CA MET A 80 3.73 12.62 -2.24
C MET A 80 4.31 13.35 -1.02
N ARG A 81 4.90 12.61 -0.07
CA ARG A 81 5.56 13.17 1.11
C ARG A 81 6.79 14.01 0.77
N ILE A 82 7.58 13.55 -0.19
CA ILE A 82 8.74 14.31 -0.71
C ILE A 82 8.25 15.58 -1.40
N CYS A 83 7.22 15.49 -2.24
CA CYS A 83 6.64 16.66 -2.92
C CYS A 83 6.07 17.67 -1.92
N ALA A 84 5.38 17.22 -0.86
CA ALA A 84 4.82 18.10 0.17
C ALA A 84 5.91 18.85 0.95
N ALA A 85 7.02 18.18 1.28
CA ALA A 85 8.17 18.81 1.93
C ALA A 85 8.85 19.86 1.02
N VAL A 86 9.05 19.54 -0.25
CA VAL A 86 9.67 20.46 -1.23
C VAL A 86 8.76 21.67 -1.48
N LEU A 87 7.45 21.48 -1.64
CA LEU A 87 6.50 22.59 -1.80
C LEU A 87 6.49 23.54 -0.60
N SER A 88 6.56 22.99 0.62
CA SER A 88 6.61 23.80 1.85
C SER A 88 7.90 24.62 1.93
N LEU A 89 9.02 24.07 1.48
CA LEU A 89 10.30 24.78 1.38
C LEU A 89 10.23 25.90 0.32
N VAL A 90 9.64 25.61 -0.85
CA VAL A 90 9.46 26.58 -1.94
C VAL A 90 8.56 27.74 -1.52
N VAL A 91 7.51 27.48 -0.73
CA VAL A 91 6.68 28.54 -0.13
C VAL A 91 7.52 29.49 0.73
N GLY A 92 8.40 28.95 1.57
CA GLY A 92 9.30 29.76 2.39
C GLY A 92 10.29 30.59 1.55
N PHE A 93 10.81 30.02 0.45
CA PHE A 93 11.74 30.71 -0.44
C PHE A 93 11.06 31.78 -1.32
N CYS A 94 9.80 31.55 -1.72
CA CYS A 94 9.00 32.51 -2.47
C CYS A 94 8.43 33.65 -1.60
N TYR A 95 8.66 33.63 -0.29
CA TYR A 95 8.24 34.74 0.57
C TYR A 95 9.17 35.95 0.36
N ASP A 96 8.69 36.92 -0.41
CA ASP A 96 9.34 38.21 -0.61
C ASP A 96 8.37 39.34 -0.24
N ALA A 97 8.60 39.97 0.91
CA ALA A 97 7.74 41.03 1.45
C ALA A 97 7.60 42.24 0.52
N THR A 98 8.59 42.50 -0.36
CA THR A 98 8.52 43.61 -1.31
C THR A 98 7.67 43.27 -2.53
N LYS A 99 7.72 42.01 -2.99
CA LYS A 99 6.90 41.54 -4.13
C LYS A 99 5.48 41.16 -3.73
N LEU A 100 5.23 40.83 -2.46
CA LEU A 100 3.88 40.57 -1.94
C LEU A 100 2.94 41.79 -2.02
N GLN A 101 3.47 43.01 -2.22
CA GLN A 101 2.63 44.20 -2.44
C GLN A 101 2.02 44.25 -3.85
N ASP A 102 2.57 43.51 -4.81
CA ASP A 102 1.95 43.34 -6.13
C ASP A 102 0.76 42.38 -6.02
N LYS A 103 -0.43 42.85 -6.42
CA LYS A 103 -1.68 42.08 -6.39
C LYS A 103 -1.57 40.75 -7.14
N THR A 104 -0.79 40.71 -8.22
CA THR A 104 -0.60 39.52 -9.05
C THR A 104 0.26 38.49 -8.34
N TYR A 105 1.36 38.95 -7.73
CA TYR A 105 2.28 38.07 -7.00
C TYR A 105 1.66 37.53 -5.72
N MET A 106 0.89 38.36 -5.01
CA MET A 106 0.11 37.95 -3.83
C MET A 106 -0.87 36.83 -4.15
N LEU A 107 -1.60 36.92 -5.26
CA LEU A 107 -2.60 35.92 -5.66
C LEU A 107 -1.92 34.58 -5.99
N ILE A 108 -0.81 34.61 -6.74
CA ILE A 108 -0.01 33.41 -7.04
C ILE A 108 0.54 32.79 -5.75
N PHE A 109 1.08 33.61 -4.84
CA PHE A 109 1.61 33.15 -3.56
C PHE A 109 0.54 32.46 -2.70
N VAL A 110 -0.65 33.05 -2.58
CA VAL A 110 -1.78 32.45 -1.85
C VAL A 110 -2.20 31.11 -2.46
N LEU A 111 -2.24 31.00 -3.78
CA LEU A 111 -2.55 29.73 -4.46
C LEU A 111 -1.50 28.65 -4.18
N VAL A 112 -0.21 28.99 -4.23
CA VAL A 112 0.88 28.05 -3.95
C VAL A 112 0.84 27.60 -2.48
N VAL A 113 0.58 28.51 -1.54
CA VAL A 113 0.40 28.19 -0.12
C VAL A 113 -0.80 27.27 0.09
N ALA A 114 -1.94 27.57 -0.52
CA ALA A 114 -3.14 26.74 -0.42
C ALA A 114 -2.88 25.32 -0.94
N LEU A 115 -2.20 25.19 -2.09
CA LEU A 115 -1.81 23.89 -2.64
C LEU A 115 -0.82 23.15 -1.74
N ALA A 116 0.14 23.84 -1.14
CA ALA A 116 1.07 23.24 -0.19
C ALA A 116 0.34 22.69 1.04
N ILE A 117 -0.58 23.46 1.64
CA ILE A 117 -1.39 23.02 2.79
C ILE A 117 -2.24 21.80 2.44
N VAL A 118 -2.93 21.80 1.29
CA VAL A 118 -3.74 20.66 0.86
C VAL A 118 -2.87 19.42 0.63
N SER A 119 -1.72 19.58 -0.01
CA SER A 119 -0.80 18.48 -0.31
C SER A 119 -0.23 17.86 0.98
N VAL A 120 0.19 18.69 1.93
CA VAL A 120 0.66 18.25 3.27
C VAL A 120 -0.47 17.55 4.01
N THR A 121 -1.66 18.14 4.07
CA THR A 121 -2.82 17.58 4.78
C THR A 121 -3.20 16.19 4.24
N ILE A 122 -3.27 16.02 2.91
CA ILE A 122 -3.55 14.71 2.30
C ILE A 122 -2.42 13.71 2.61
N SER A 123 -1.17 14.16 2.60
CA SER A 123 -0.03 13.30 2.93
C SER A 123 -0.05 12.83 4.38
N THR A 124 -0.52 13.66 5.33
CA THR A 124 -0.60 13.32 6.75
C THR A 124 -1.83 12.46 7.06
N ILE A 125 -2.99 12.74 6.46
CA ILE A 125 -4.21 11.94 6.72
C ILE A 125 -4.11 10.53 6.13
N LYS A 126 -3.39 10.36 5.02
CA LYS A 126 -3.19 9.04 4.39
C LYS A 126 -2.05 8.21 4.99
N GLU A 127 -1.35 8.74 6.00
CA GLU A 127 -0.29 8.05 6.76
C GLU A 127 -0.82 6.79 7.47
#